data_AF-A0A329RRD9-F1
#
_entry.id   AF-A0A329RRD9-F1
#
_cell.length_a   1.000
_cell.length_b   1.000
_cell.length_c   1.000
_cell.angle_alpha   90.00
_cell.angle_beta   90.00
_cell.angle_gamma   90.00
#
_symmetry.space_group_name_H-M   'P 1'
#
loop_
_entity.id
_entity.type
_entity.pdbx_description
1 polymer ?
#
loop_
_entity_poly.entity_id
_entity_poly.type
_entity_poly.pdbx_seq_one_letter_code
_entity_poly.pdbx_strand_id
1 'polypeptide(L)'
;MIYNTFAVYDNTLGFSAGNENNLQVENGADGTTTAPCVKAFLRDMRSYAASCTGSVRQVPIGLDIADIPPREQWISYYDCSVDDDENTRAEWMGFNP
;
A
#
# COMPACT_ATOMS: atom_id res chain seq x y z
N MET A 1 11.65 7.44 -10.84
CA MET A 1 10.72 6.79 -9.89
C MET A 1 9.39 6.59 -10.59
N ILE A 2 8.78 5.40 -10.51
CA ILE A 2 7.53 5.04 -11.21
C ILE A 2 6.41 6.04 -10.91
N TYR A 3 6.30 6.51 -9.67
CA TYR A 3 5.27 7.48 -9.25
C TYR A 3 5.26 8.73 -10.16
N ASN A 4 6.35 9.49 -10.25
CA ASN A 4 6.39 10.72 -11.05
C ASN A 4 6.16 10.48 -12.54
N THR A 5 6.59 9.31 -13.05
CA THR A 5 6.41 8.97 -14.47
C THR A 5 4.93 8.81 -14.84
N PHE A 6 4.09 8.33 -13.92
CA PHE A 6 2.67 8.07 -14.18
C PHE A 6 1.71 9.02 -13.46
N ALA A 7 2.14 9.72 -12.41
CA ALA A 7 1.33 10.68 -11.66
C ALA A 7 0.99 11.95 -12.46
N VAL A 8 1.66 12.18 -13.60
CA VAL A 8 1.39 13.28 -14.53
C VAL A 8 0.12 13.07 -15.36
N TYR A 9 -0.40 11.85 -15.44
CA TYR A 9 -1.60 11.55 -16.21
C TYR A 9 -2.86 11.60 -15.35
N ASP A 10 -3.88 12.27 -15.86
CA ASP A 10 -5.18 12.43 -15.17
C ASP A 10 -5.93 11.10 -15.03
N ASN A 11 -5.66 10.13 -15.91
CA ASN A 11 -6.30 8.81 -15.89
C ASN A 11 -5.55 7.76 -15.06
N THR A 12 -4.45 8.11 -14.38
CA THR A 12 -3.79 7.18 -13.45
C THR A 12 -4.62 7.05 -12.18
N LEU A 13 -5.40 5.98 -12.03
CA LEU A 13 -6.33 5.86 -10.91
C LEU A 13 -5.63 5.74 -9.54
N GLY A 14 -4.60 4.90 -9.45
CA GLY A 14 -3.92 4.59 -8.20
C GLY A 14 -2.59 3.86 -8.43
N PHE A 15 -1.76 3.81 -7.39
CA PHE A 15 -0.58 2.94 -7.36
C PHE A 15 -0.75 1.88 -6.28
N SER A 16 -0.35 0.66 -6.61
CA SER A 16 -0.31 -0.46 -5.67
C SER A 16 1.11 -0.60 -5.11
N ALA A 17 1.26 -0.60 -3.79
CA ALA A 17 2.52 -0.83 -3.10
C ALA A 17 2.94 -2.31 -3.15
N GLY A 18 2.00 -3.20 -3.46
CA GLY A 18 2.25 -4.63 -3.58
C GLY A 18 0.97 -5.37 -3.92
N ASN A 19 1.13 -6.60 -4.41
CA ASN A 19 0.03 -7.49 -4.77
C ASN A 19 0.21 -8.83 -4.06
N GLU A 20 -0.81 -9.23 -3.30
CA GLU A 20 -0.92 -10.54 -2.61
C GLU A 20 0.27 -10.85 -1.69
N ASN A 21 0.84 -9.84 -1.03
CA ASN A 21 1.91 -10.06 -0.07
C ASN A 21 1.47 -10.93 1.13
N ASN A 22 0.17 -10.94 1.42
CA ASN A 22 -0.41 -11.79 2.45
C ASN A 22 -0.51 -13.27 2.05
N LEU A 23 -0.33 -13.61 0.76
CA LEU A 23 -0.28 -14.98 0.24
C LEU A 23 1.13 -15.58 0.30
N GLN A 24 2.15 -14.80 0.66
CA GLN A 24 3.53 -15.28 0.70
C GLN A 24 3.70 -16.41 1.71
N VAL A 25 4.28 -17.52 1.25
CA VAL A 25 4.66 -18.68 2.07
C VAL A 25 6.05 -19.10 1.62
N GLU A 26 7.08 -18.61 2.30
CA GLU A 26 8.47 -18.93 1.97
C GLU A 26 9.28 -19.17 3.23
N ASN A 27 10.13 -20.20 3.25
CA ASN A 27 11.03 -20.51 4.36
C ASN A 27 10.35 -20.62 5.74
N GLY A 28 9.07 -21.01 5.77
CA GLY A 28 8.28 -21.12 7.01
C GLY A 28 7.74 -19.79 7.55
N ALA A 29 7.96 -18.68 6.84
CA ALA A 29 7.32 -17.39 7.09
C ALA A 29 6.01 -17.27 6.29
N ASP A 30 5.02 -16.65 6.90
CA ASP A 30 3.74 -16.33 6.27
C ASP A 30 3.67 -14.84 5.88
N GLY A 31 2.59 -14.46 5.20
CA GLY A 31 2.32 -13.07 4.83
C GLY A 31 2.36 -12.08 6.00
N THR A 32 2.03 -12.52 7.23
CA THR A 32 2.07 -11.64 8.41
C THR A 32 3.50 -11.22 8.77
N THR A 33 4.48 -12.06 8.43
CA THR A 33 5.90 -11.77 8.65
C THR A 33 6.39 -10.64 7.74
N THR A 34 5.85 -10.53 6.52
CA THR A 34 6.26 -9.50 5.54
C THR A 34 5.41 -8.24 5.60
N ALA A 35 4.22 -8.30 6.19
CA ALA A 35 3.28 -7.19 6.26
C ALA A 35 3.89 -5.87 6.80
N PRO A 36 4.76 -5.87 7.84
CA PRO A 36 5.44 -4.65 8.29
C PRO A 36 6.33 -4.01 7.22
N CYS A 37 7.02 -4.81 6.41
CA CYS A 37 7.86 -4.31 5.32
C CYS A 37 7.00 -3.67 4.22
N VAL A 38 5.87 -4.30 3.88
CA VAL A 38 4.93 -3.77 2.88
C VAL A 38 4.29 -2.47 3.38
N LYS A 39 3.91 -2.40 4.66
CA LYS A 39 3.35 -1.18 5.27
C LYS A 39 4.38 -0.05 5.34
N ALA A 40 5.65 -0.36 5.64
CA ALA A 40 6.73 0.61 5.56
C ALA A 40 6.94 1.13 4.13
N PHE A 41 6.89 0.24 3.13
CA PHE A 41 7.00 0.64 1.72
C PHE A 41 5.82 1.51 1.27
N LEU A 42 4.60 1.17 1.67
CA LEU A 42 3.40 2.00 1.47
C LEU A 42 3.59 3.40 2.07
N ARG A 43 4.03 3.49 3.34
CA ARG A 43 4.35 4.75 4.01
C ARG A 43 5.37 5.58 3.23
N ASP A 44 6.45 4.96 2.79
CA ASP A 44 7.53 5.64 2.08
C ASP A 44 7.07 6.13 0.69
N MET A 45 6.24 5.35 -0.01
CA MET A 45 5.62 5.78 -1.28
C MET A 45 4.68 6.98 -1.06
N ARG A 46 3.83 6.95 -0.03
CA ARG A 46 2.93 8.06 0.31
C ARG A 46 3.68 9.31 0.74
N SER A 47 4.75 9.14 1.53
CA SER A 47 5.64 10.23 1.93
C SER A 47 6.33 10.87 0.72
N TYR A 48 6.78 10.05 -0.24
CA TYR A 48 7.35 10.54 -1.49
C TYR A 48 6.32 11.28 -2.35
N ALA A 49 5.11 10.73 -2.49
CA ALA A 49 4.01 11.38 -3.20
C ALA A 49 3.68 12.76 -2.60
N ALA A 50 3.56 12.84 -1.27
CA ALA A 50 3.33 14.07 -0.53
C ALA A 50 4.46 15.10 -0.75
N SER A 51 5.72 14.65 -0.79
CA SER A 51 6.86 15.53 -1.10
C SER A 51 6.80 16.13 -2.51
N CYS A 52 6.05 15.52 -3.43
CA CYS A 52 5.85 16.00 -4.79
C CYS A 52 4.62 16.91 -4.95
N THR A 53 3.98 17.32 -3.85
CA THR A 53 2.82 18.23 -3.87
C THR A 53 3.14 19.49 -4.67
N GLY A 54 2.27 19.81 -5.62
CA GLY A 54 2.44 20.96 -6.53
C GLY A 54 3.29 20.69 -7.77
N SER A 55 3.99 19.54 -7.85
CA SER A 55 4.76 19.15 -9.05
C SER A 55 4.04 18.10 -9.91
N VAL A 56 3.35 17.17 -9.28
CA VAL A 56 2.49 16.17 -9.93
C VAL A 56 1.20 15.98 -9.13
N ARG A 57 0.20 15.33 -9.71
CA ARG A 57 -1.04 15.00 -9.00
C ARG A 57 -0.74 14.10 -7.80
N GLN A 58 -1.52 14.26 -6.74
CA GLN A 58 -1.52 13.38 -5.58
C GLN A 58 -2.40 12.16 -5.90
N VAL A 59 -1.79 11.13 -6.47
CA VAL A 59 -2.47 9.90 -6.90
C VAL A 59 -2.53 8.95 -5.70
N PRO A 60 -3.70 8.37 -5.37
CA PRO A 60 -3.83 7.55 -4.17
C PRO A 60 -3.00 6.26 -4.26
N ILE A 61 -2.43 5.87 -3.13
CA ILE A 61 -1.57 4.70 -2.99
C ILE A 61 -2.19 3.73 -1.98
N GLY A 62 -2.33 2.49 -2.44
CA GLY A 62 -2.93 1.40 -1.69
C GLY A 62 -2.22 0.11 -2.03
N LEU A 63 -2.92 -1.01 -1.92
CA LEU A 63 -2.38 -2.32 -2.24
C LEU A 63 -3.47 -3.33 -2.58
N ASP A 64 -3.07 -4.35 -3.33
CA ASP A 64 -3.89 -5.50 -3.67
C ASP A 64 -3.53 -6.66 -2.73
N ILE A 65 -4.54 -7.31 -2.15
CA ILE A 65 -4.38 -8.41 -1.20
C ILE A 65 -5.17 -9.63 -1.64
N ALA A 66 -4.63 -10.82 -1.36
CA ALA A 66 -5.34 -12.07 -1.62
C ALA A 66 -6.54 -12.20 -0.68
N ASP A 67 -7.67 -12.70 -1.17
CA ASP A 67 -8.88 -12.88 -0.36
C ASP A 67 -8.80 -14.10 0.59
N ILE A 68 -8.00 -13.95 1.65
CA ILE A 68 -7.73 -15.00 2.64
C ILE A 68 -8.35 -14.59 3.99
N PRO A 69 -9.28 -15.39 4.57
CA PRO A 69 -9.82 -15.14 5.90
C PRO A 69 -8.77 -15.26 7.01
N PRO A 70 -8.89 -14.49 8.12
CA PRO A 70 -9.91 -13.47 8.38
C PRO A 70 -9.61 -12.15 7.64
N ARG A 71 -10.60 -11.63 6.90
CA ARG A 71 -10.44 -10.41 6.08
C ARG A 71 -10.20 -9.18 6.95
N GLU A 72 -10.86 -9.12 8.10
CA GLU A 72 -10.78 -8.03 9.05
C GLU A 72 -9.36 -7.80 9.60
N GLN A 73 -8.53 -8.86 9.67
CA GLN A 73 -7.14 -8.74 10.08
C GLN A 73 -6.36 -7.87 9.10
N TRP A 74 -6.49 -8.13 7.79
CA TRP A 74 -5.78 -7.37 6.77
C TRP A 74 -6.30 -5.94 6.65
N ILE A 75 -7.63 -5.77 6.70
CA ILE A 75 -8.26 -4.44 6.65
C ILE A 75 -7.79 -3.59 7.83
N SER A 76 -7.91 -4.11 9.06
CA SER A 76 -7.51 -3.36 10.26
C SER A 76 -6.00 -3.07 10.28
N TYR A 77 -5.17 -3.98 9.79
CA TYR A 77 -3.73 -3.79 9.74
C TYR A 77 -3.31 -2.68 8.78
N TYR A 78 -3.89 -2.62 7.57
CA TYR A 78 -3.55 -1.59 6.59
C TYR A 78 -4.29 -0.26 6.81
N ASP A 79 -5.38 -0.25 7.59
CA ASP A 79 -6.05 0.97 8.03
C ASP A 79 -5.46 1.57 9.31
N CYS A 80 -4.69 0.85 10.15
CA CYS A 80 -4.15 1.46 11.37
C CYS A 80 -3.05 2.51 11.07
N SER A 81 -3.02 3.61 11.84
CA SER A 81 -1.87 4.53 11.84
C SER A 81 -0.79 4.03 12.79
N VAL A 82 0.49 4.25 12.45
CA VAL A 82 1.66 3.94 13.28
C VAL A 82 2.35 5.24 13.64
N ASP A 83 2.61 5.47 14.93
CA ASP A 83 3.28 6.68 15.45
C ASP A 83 2.63 8.00 14.99
N ASP A 84 1.29 8.02 14.87
CA ASP A 84 0.50 9.13 14.33
C ASP A 84 0.88 9.57 12.89
N ASP A 85 1.55 8.71 12.12
CA ASP A 85 1.87 8.94 10.72
C ASP A 85 0.76 8.42 9.80
N GLU A 86 -0.08 9.34 9.33
CA GLU A 86 -1.17 9.04 8.39
C GLU A 86 -0.69 8.37 7.11
N ASN A 87 0.57 8.53 6.68
CA ASN A 87 1.11 7.86 5.49
C ASN A 87 1.14 6.33 5.64
N THR A 88 1.04 5.82 6.86
CA THR A 88 1.07 4.38 7.13
C THR A 88 -0.27 3.68 6.84
N ARG A 89 -1.35 4.45 6.63
CA ARG A 89 -2.64 3.93 6.17
C ARG A 89 -2.66 3.73 4.65
N ALA A 90 -3.33 2.68 4.19
CA ALA A 90 -3.62 2.53 2.76
C ALA A 90 -4.78 3.45 2.36
N GLU A 91 -4.67 4.14 1.22
CA GLU A 91 -5.76 4.99 0.72
C GLU A 91 -6.84 4.18 0.00
N TRP A 92 -6.50 2.96 -0.40
CA TRP A 92 -7.43 1.96 -0.92
C TRP A 92 -6.88 0.55 -0.68
N MET A 93 -7.77 -0.44 -0.70
CA MET A 93 -7.41 -1.85 -0.62
C MET A 93 -8.22 -2.64 -1.66
N GLY A 94 -7.54 -3.37 -2.54
CA GLY A 94 -8.14 -4.29 -3.50
C GLY A 94 -8.07 -5.71 -2.98
N PHE A 95 -9.15 -6.47 -3.10
CA PHE A 95 -9.16 -7.90 -2.79
C PHE A 95 -9.22 -8.71 -4.08
N ASN A 96 -8.29 -9.66 -4.23
CA ASN A 96 -8.30 -10.64 -5.31
C ASN A 96 -9.12 -11.86 -4.85
N PRO A 97 -10.35 -12.06 -5.38
CA PRO A 97 -11.27 -13.11 -4.93
C PRO A 97 -10.91 -14.51 -5.46
#